data_AF-A0A7C9LT63-F1
#
_entry.id   AF-A0A7C9LT63-F1
#
_cell.length_a   1.000
_cell.length_b   1.000
_cell.length_c   1.000
_cell.angle_alpha   90.00
_cell.angle_beta   90.00
_cell.angle_gamma   90.00
#
_symmetry.space_group_name_H-M   'P 1'
#
loop_
_entity.id
_entity.type
_entity.pdbx_description
1 polymer ?
#
loop_
_entity_poly.entity_id
_entity_poly.type
_entity_poly.pdbx_seq_one_letter_code
_entity_poly.pdbx_strand_id
1 'polypeptide(L)'
;MKVASAFLMCGLLAGGAALASVHTEQVRAPSGRPLQVRRVACAAPGRPPLSAALTLEEAGPLHFQVVQLATNAAGAEVLATGRALPQIQPHYQRYVTQGQPIGRLTLSALLGTWRLFGLKFDWEKVTYRCALS
;
A
#
# COMPACT_ATOMS: atom_id res chain seq x y z
N MET A 1 -22.84 -50.13 -14.79
CA MET A 1 -21.92 -50.62 -13.75
C MET A 1 -20.63 -51.13 -14.38
N LYS A 2 -19.52 -50.40 -14.24
CA LYS A 2 -18.18 -50.93 -13.97
C LYS A 2 -17.25 -49.75 -13.66
N VAL A 3 -16.52 -49.95 -12.57
CA VAL A 3 -15.76 -49.00 -11.77
C VAL A 3 -14.35 -48.84 -12.36
N ALA A 4 -13.82 -47.63 -12.39
CA ALA A 4 -12.38 -47.40 -12.41
C ALA A 4 -12.03 -46.54 -11.21
N SER A 5 -11.64 -47.22 -10.13
CA SER A 5 -11.06 -46.67 -8.92
C SER A 5 -9.53 -46.78 -8.99
N ALA A 6 -8.89 -45.92 -8.20
CA ALA A 6 -7.57 -46.04 -7.60
C ALA A 6 -6.38 -45.59 -8.48
N PHE A 7 -5.35 -44.90 -7.98
CA PHE A 7 -5.02 -44.20 -6.73
C PHE A 7 -3.58 -43.64 -6.95
N LEU A 8 -3.07 -42.88 -5.98
CA LEU A 8 -1.69 -42.39 -5.77
C LEU A 8 -1.37 -40.99 -6.35
N MET A 9 -1.34 -39.91 -5.56
CA MET A 9 -0.57 -39.56 -4.35
C MET A 9 0.78 -38.89 -4.67
N CYS A 10 1.05 -37.83 -3.92
CA CYS A 10 2.33 -37.16 -3.65
C CYS A 10 2.94 -36.23 -4.70
N GLY A 11 2.79 -34.94 -4.43
CA GLY A 11 3.72 -33.88 -4.81
C GLY A 11 3.68 -32.75 -3.77
N LEU A 12 4.19 -33.03 -2.57
CA LEU A 12 4.55 -32.00 -1.58
C LEU A 12 5.61 -31.06 -2.18
N LEU A 13 5.63 -29.82 -1.65
CA LEU A 13 6.69 -28.79 -1.73
C LEU A 13 6.47 -27.66 -2.76
N ALA A 14 5.64 -26.70 -2.36
CA ALA A 14 6.05 -25.30 -2.47
C ALA A 14 5.72 -24.60 -1.15
N GLY A 15 6.65 -24.70 -0.20
CA GLY A 15 6.73 -23.69 0.85
C GLY A 15 7.09 -22.36 0.21
N GLY A 16 6.39 -21.29 0.58
CA GLY A 16 6.79 -19.94 0.16
C GLY A 16 5.61 -18.98 0.10
N ALA A 17 5.42 -18.26 1.21
CA ALA A 17 4.49 -17.16 1.39
C ALA A 17 3.01 -17.54 1.33
N ALA A 18 2.38 -17.58 2.51
CA ALA A 18 1.00 -17.12 2.60
C ALA A 18 0.95 -15.79 1.84
N LEU A 19 0.19 -15.76 0.74
CA LEU A 19 -0.12 -14.52 0.04
C LEU A 19 -0.79 -13.63 1.07
N ALA A 20 -0.01 -12.72 1.68
CA ALA A 20 -0.58 -11.66 2.49
C ALA A 20 -1.62 -11.00 1.59
N SER A 21 -2.90 -11.14 1.93
CA SER A 21 -3.98 -10.66 1.09
C SER A 21 -3.74 -9.19 0.81
N VAL A 22 -3.51 -8.87 -0.46
CA VAL A 22 -3.26 -7.50 -0.90
C VAL A 22 -4.62 -6.86 -1.09
N HIS A 23 -5.02 -6.01 -0.14
CA HIS A 23 -6.18 -5.14 -0.31
C HIS A 23 -5.80 -4.02 -1.28
N THR A 24 -6.45 -3.98 -2.44
CA THR A 24 -6.20 -2.98 -3.47
C THR A 24 -7.42 -2.09 -3.65
N GLU A 25 -7.24 -0.80 -3.45
CA GLU A 25 -8.21 0.25 -3.78
C GLU A 25 -7.78 0.91 -5.09
N GLN A 26 -8.56 0.68 -6.15
CA GLN A 26 -8.39 1.40 -7.41
C GLN A 26 -9.00 2.79 -7.27
N VAL A 27 -8.17 3.82 -7.30
CA VAL A 27 -8.62 5.22 -7.20
C VAL A 27 -9.20 5.69 -8.52
N ARG A 28 -8.54 5.33 -9.64
CA ARG A 28 -8.93 5.74 -10.99
C ARG A 28 -8.38 4.77 -12.03
N ALA A 29 -9.08 4.61 -13.15
CA ALA A 29 -8.56 3.88 -14.30
C ALA A 29 -7.29 4.56 -14.86
N PRO A 30 -6.17 3.83 -15.07
CA PRO A 30 -4.97 4.40 -15.66
C PRO A 30 -5.27 4.97 -17.06
N SER A 31 -4.68 6.12 -17.38
CA SER A 31 -4.80 6.77 -18.70
C SER A 31 -3.75 6.32 -19.70
N GLY A 32 -2.86 5.40 -19.32
CA GLY A 32 -1.79 4.85 -20.17
C GLY A 32 -0.50 5.67 -20.13
N ARG A 33 -0.38 6.61 -19.17
CA ARG A 33 0.82 7.41 -18.97
C ARG A 33 1.82 6.67 -18.07
N PRO A 34 3.09 7.12 -18.01
CA PRO A 34 4.08 6.47 -17.16
C PRO A 34 3.62 6.36 -15.71
N LEU A 35 3.82 5.17 -15.14
CA LEU A 35 3.47 4.83 -13.77
C LEU A 35 4.72 4.80 -12.89
N GLN A 36 4.57 5.28 -11.66
CA GLN A 36 5.57 5.14 -10.60
C GLN A 36 4.93 4.49 -9.38
N VAL A 37 5.55 3.45 -8.85
CA VAL A 37 5.07 2.81 -7.63
C VAL A 37 6.00 3.19 -6.47
N ARG A 38 5.40 3.73 -5.40
CA ARG A 38 6.10 4.06 -4.15
C ARG A 38 5.62 3.11 -3.06
N ARG A 39 6.53 2.37 -2.44
CA ARG A 39 6.19 1.40 -1.40
C ARG A 39 6.69 1.85 -0.05
N VAL A 40 5.90 1.55 0.97
CA VAL A 40 6.28 1.72 2.37
C VAL A 40 6.06 0.39 3.10
N ALA A 41 7.02 0.03 3.93
CA ALA A 41 6.92 -1.09 4.85
C ALA A 41 7.17 -0.59 6.27
N CYS A 42 6.33 -0.97 7.22
CA CYS A 42 6.46 -0.58 8.61
C CYS A 42 6.49 -1.82 9.52
N ALA A 43 7.31 -1.77 10.56
CA ALA A 43 7.42 -2.84 11.54
C ALA A 43 7.42 -2.29 12.98
N ALA A 44 6.88 -3.08 13.89
CA ALA A 44 6.95 -2.84 15.33
C ALA A 44 7.11 -4.18 16.09
N PRO A 45 7.78 -4.19 17.26
CA PRO A 45 7.93 -5.40 18.07
C PRO A 45 6.57 -5.99 18.47
N GLY A 46 6.41 -7.30 18.29
CA GLY A 46 5.19 -8.02 18.69
C GLY A 46 3.94 -7.70 17.86
N ARG A 47 4.08 -7.00 16.74
CA ARG A 47 2.97 -6.66 15.82
C ARG A 47 3.21 -7.20 14.41
N PRO A 48 2.14 -7.49 13.64
CA PRO A 48 2.26 -7.81 12.22
C PRO A 48 2.94 -6.66 11.44
N PRO A 49 3.76 -6.97 10.43
CA PRO A 49 4.31 -5.94 9.54
C PRO A 49 3.19 -5.30 8.72
N LEU A 50 3.31 -4.00 8.47
CA LEU A 50 2.40 -3.24 7.62
C LEU A 50 3.10 -2.98 6.28
N SER A 51 2.37 -3.05 5.18
CA SER A 51 2.87 -2.63 3.89
C SER A 51 1.81 -1.87 3.11
N ALA A 52 2.24 -0.85 2.38
CA ALA A 52 1.41 -0.12 1.44
C ALA A 52 2.19 0.24 0.17
N ALA A 53 1.47 0.38 -0.95
CA ALA A 53 2.00 0.82 -2.22
C ALA A 53 1.06 1.86 -2.83
N LEU A 54 1.61 3.01 -3.21
CA LEU A 54 0.92 4.03 -4.00
C LEU A 54 1.41 3.94 -5.45
N THR A 55 0.49 3.65 -6.36
CA THR A 55 0.74 3.77 -7.80
C THR A 55 0.32 5.16 -8.23
N LEU A 56 1.29 5.89 -8.79
CA LEU A 56 1.15 7.25 -9.28
C LEU A 56 1.24 7.24 -10.80
N GLU A 57 0.39 7.98 -11.46
CA GLU A 57 0.45 8.23 -12.90
C GLU A 57 0.81 9.69 -13.16
N GLU A 58 1.57 9.97 -14.23
CA GLU A 58 1.90 11.35 -14.61
C GLU A 58 0.65 12.14 -15.05
N ALA A 59 0.34 13.23 -14.35
CA ALA A 59 -0.79 14.12 -14.62
C ALA A 59 -0.34 15.45 -15.24
N GLY A 60 0.70 15.41 -16.07
CA GLY A 60 1.35 16.58 -16.69
C GLY A 60 2.79 16.78 -16.18
N PRO A 61 3.51 17.79 -16.69
CA PRO A 61 4.94 17.93 -16.45
C PRO A 61 5.30 18.17 -14.98
N LEU A 62 4.37 18.73 -14.20
CA LEU A 62 4.58 19.12 -12.80
C LEU A 62 3.70 18.36 -11.80
N HIS A 63 2.92 17.37 -12.24
CA HIS A 63 1.94 16.70 -11.38
C HIS A 63 1.93 15.18 -11.54
N PHE A 64 1.61 14.51 -10.44
CA PHE A 64 1.22 13.10 -10.40
C PHE A 64 -0.22 12.97 -9.94
N GLN A 65 -0.88 11.88 -10.28
CA GLN A 65 -2.18 11.50 -9.73
C GLN A 65 -2.10 10.10 -9.13
N VAL A 66 -2.81 9.85 -8.03
CA VAL A 66 -2.91 8.50 -7.47
C VAL A 66 -3.89 7.70 -8.32
N VAL A 67 -3.47 6.53 -8.80
CA VAL A 67 -4.35 5.61 -9.56
C VAL A 67 -4.69 4.36 -8.75
N GLN A 68 -3.83 3.97 -7.80
CA GLN A 68 -4.03 2.79 -6.97
C GLN A 68 -3.36 2.98 -5.60
N LEU A 69 -4.05 2.50 -4.57
CA LEU A 69 -3.51 2.29 -3.23
C LEU A 69 -3.65 0.81 -2.89
N ALA A 70 -2.53 0.12 -2.68
CA ALA A 70 -2.53 -1.26 -2.23
C ALA A 70 -1.97 -1.37 -0.82
N THR A 71 -2.51 -2.27 0.00
CA THR A 71 -2.07 -2.55 1.37
C THR A 71 -2.09 -4.04 1.63
N ASN A 72 -1.33 -4.55 2.60
CA ASN A 72 -1.60 -5.87 3.16
C ASN A 72 -2.79 -5.82 4.14
N ALA A 73 -3.30 -6.97 4.57
CA ALA A 73 -4.43 -7.05 5.50
C ALA A 73 -4.28 -6.15 6.75
N ALA A 74 -3.15 -6.24 7.46
CA ALA A 74 -2.90 -5.41 8.65
C ALA A 74 -2.80 -3.91 8.30
N GLY A 75 -2.22 -3.57 7.15
CA GLY A 75 -2.19 -2.19 6.65
C GLY A 75 -3.58 -1.67 6.31
N ALA A 76 -4.47 -2.51 5.76
CA ALA A 76 -5.85 -2.15 5.45
C ALA A 76 -6.66 -1.84 6.72
N GLU A 77 -6.46 -2.60 7.78
CA GLU A 77 -7.08 -2.34 9.09
C GLU A 77 -6.64 -0.99 9.67
N VAL A 78 -5.33 -0.74 9.68
CA VAL A 78 -4.78 0.55 10.15
C VAL A 78 -5.29 1.70 9.27
N LEU A 79 -5.35 1.51 7.95
CA LEU A 79 -5.83 2.53 7.02
C LEU A 79 -7.32 2.85 7.21
N ALA A 80 -8.15 1.83 7.47
CA ALA A 80 -9.59 1.98 7.65
C ALA A 80 -9.94 2.99 8.75
N THR A 81 -9.16 2.98 9.84
CA THR A 81 -9.30 3.93 10.94
C THR A 81 -8.43 5.18 10.75
N GLY A 82 -7.19 5.02 10.31
CA GLY A 82 -6.21 6.11 10.14
C GLY A 82 -6.67 7.18 9.15
N ARG A 83 -7.38 6.81 8.08
CA ARG A 83 -7.91 7.76 7.09
C ARG A 83 -8.95 8.73 7.66
N ALA A 84 -9.55 8.41 8.80
CA ALA A 84 -10.53 9.28 9.47
C ALA A 84 -9.89 10.27 10.45
N LEU A 85 -8.58 10.17 10.70
CA LEU A 85 -7.89 11.10 11.59
C LEU A 85 -7.92 12.53 11.01
N PRO A 86 -8.20 13.59 11.81
CA PRO A 86 -8.37 14.95 11.30
C PRO A 86 -7.20 15.49 10.47
N GLN A 87 -5.98 15.09 10.82
CA GLN A 87 -4.75 15.47 10.12
C GLN A 87 -4.51 14.68 8.82
N ILE A 88 -5.18 13.55 8.62
CA ILE A 88 -5.02 12.68 7.44
C ILE A 88 -6.20 12.83 6.48
N GLN A 89 -7.41 12.93 7.02
CA GLN A 89 -8.66 12.90 6.27
C GLN A 89 -8.70 13.89 5.09
N PRO A 90 -8.30 15.18 5.22
CA PRO A 90 -8.33 16.10 4.09
C PRO A 90 -7.40 15.68 2.94
N HIS A 91 -6.24 15.10 3.26
CA HIS A 91 -5.29 14.62 2.27
C HIS A 91 -5.77 13.33 1.61
N TYR A 92 -6.30 12.40 2.40
CA TYR A 92 -6.89 11.16 1.88
C TYR A 92 -8.04 11.47 0.93
N GLN A 93 -8.99 12.32 1.36
CA GLN A 93 -10.12 12.72 0.52
C GLN A 93 -9.66 13.39 -0.77
N ARG A 94 -8.73 14.36 -0.69
CA ARG A 94 -8.27 15.10 -1.87
C ARG A 94 -7.57 14.19 -2.90
N TYR A 95 -6.61 13.37 -2.44
CA TYR A 95 -5.71 12.68 -3.37
C TYR A 95 -6.12 11.24 -3.67
N VAL A 96 -6.73 10.54 -2.71
CA VAL A 96 -7.16 9.15 -2.88
C VAL A 96 -8.63 9.08 -3.29
N THR A 97 -9.53 9.78 -2.59
CA THR A 97 -10.97 9.68 -2.91
C THR A 97 -11.37 10.53 -4.13
N GLN A 98 -10.91 11.78 -4.20
CA GLN A 98 -11.25 12.72 -5.27
C GLN A 98 -10.28 12.64 -6.46
N GLY A 99 -9.14 11.96 -6.29
CA GLY A 99 -8.14 11.77 -7.35
C GLY A 99 -7.50 13.08 -7.83
N GLN A 100 -7.42 14.11 -6.98
CA GLN A 100 -6.78 15.36 -7.36
C GLN A 100 -5.27 15.19 -7.59
N PRO A 101 -4.66 15.94 -8.51
CA PRO A 101 -3.22 15.85 -8.75
C PRO A 101 -2.39 16.35 -7.55
N ILE A 102 -1.24 15.71 -7.33
CA ILE A 102 -0.21 16.08 -6.37
C ILE A 102 0.95 16.73 -7.14
N GLY A 103 1.41 17.89 -6.70
CA GLY A 103 2.58 18.55 -7.29
C GLY A 103 3.85 17.71 -7.13
N ARG A 104 4.67 17.60 -8.18
CA ARG A 104 5.93 16.84 -8.17
C ARG A 104 6.90 17.32 -7.10
N LEU A 105 7.02 18.63 -6.93
CA LEU A 105 7.87 19.23 -5.90
C LEU A 105 7.36 18.90 -4.49
N THR A 106 6.06 19.05 -4.27
CA THR A 106 5.41 18.71 -2.98
C THR A 106 5.61 17.23 -2.65
N LEU A 107 5.34 16.33 -3.59
CA LEU A 107 5.55 14.91 -3.38
C LEU A 107 7.02 14.58 -3.09
N SER A 108 7.94 15.15 -3.86
CA SER A 108 9.38 14.93 -3.67
C SER A 108 9.86 15.46 -2.32
N ALA A 109 9.38 16.61 -1.87
CA ALA A 109 9.67 17.16 -0.56
C ALA A 109 9.14 16.26 0.56
N LEU A 110 7.90 15.78 0.45
CA LEU A 110 7.31 14.86 1.44
C LEU A 110 8.11 13.55 1.53
N LEU A 111 8.45 12.95 0.39
CA LEU A 111 9.24 11.72 0.34
C LEU A 111 10.69 11.95 0.80
N GLY A 112 11.27 13.12 0.50
CA GLY A 112 12.60 13.51 0.95
C GLY A 112 12.67 13.65 2.47
N THR A 113 11.72 14.38 3.06
CA THR A 113 11.57 14.50 4.52
C THR A 113 11.40 13.12 5.17
N TRP A 114 10.60 12.24 4.56
CA TRP A 114 10.47 10.84 5.01
C TRP A 114 11.78 10.08 5.04
N ARG A 115 12.59 10.20 3.99
CA ARG A 115 13.89 9.51 3.92
C ARG A 115 14.88 10.03 4.94
N LEU A 116 14.89 11.34 5.19
CA LEU A 116 15.85 11.98 6.11
C LEU A 116 15.52 11.70 7.58
N PHE A 117 14.25 11.77 7.95
CA PHE A 117 13.85 11.66 9.36
C PHE A 117 13.38 10.26 9.75
N GLY A 118 13.07 9.42 8.76
CA GLY A 118 12.41 8.12 8.94
C GLY A 118 10.97 8.32 9.44
N LEU A 119 9.99 7.69 8.81
CA LEU A 119 8.64 7.77 9.38
C LEU A 119 8.51 6.82 10.57
N LYS A 120 8.11 7.38 11.71
CA LYS A 120 7.57 6.63 12.84
C LYS A 120 6.15 7.12 13.09
N PHE A 121 5.26 6.21 13.47
CA PHE A 121 3.95 6.59 13.95
C PHE A 121 3.52 5.66 15.05
N ASP A 122 2.73 6.18 15.98
CA ASP A 122 2.18 5.42 17.09
C ASP A 122 0.78 4.92 16.73
N TRP A 123 0.55 3.63 16.95
CA TRP A 123 -0.73 2.98 16.74
C TRP A 123 -0.98 1.99 17.87
N GLU A 124 -2.14 2.07 18.52
CA GLU A 124 -2.50 1.22 19.66
C GLU A 124 -1.37 1.10 20.71
N LYS A 125 -0.77 2.25 21.08
CA LYS A 125 0.33 2.37 22.04
C LYS A 125 1.65 1.69 21.63
N VAL A 126 1.83 1.37 20.35
CA VAL A 126 3.06 0.82 19.80
C VAL A 126 3.61 1.72 18.70
N THR A 127 4.91 1.97 18.72
CA THR A 127 5.59 2.76 17.68
C THR A 127 6.02 1.88 16.51
N TYR A 128 5.45 2.14 15.33
CA TYR A 128 5.90 1.56 14.07
C TYR A 128 7.06 2.37 13.50
N ARG A 129 8.01 1.67 12.86
CA ARG A 129 9.10 2.28 12.09
C ARG A 129 8.97 1.88 10.64
N CYS A 130 8.99 2.86 9.76
CA CYS A 130 8.73 2.66 8.34
C CYS A 130 9.96 2.94 7.47
N ALA A 131 10.06 2.21 6.36
CA ALA A 131 11.03 2.41 5.30
C ALA A 131 10.31 2.59 3.96
N LEU A 132 10.76 3.56 3.16
CA LEU A 132 10.29 3.79 1.80
C LEU A 132 11.22 3.08 0.80
N SER A 133 10.66 2.39 -0.18
CA SER A 133 11.36 1.77 -1.32
C SER A 133 10.78 2.21 -2.65
#